data_AF-A0A8T1XFB3-F1
#
_entry.id   AF-A0A8T1XFB3-F1
#
_cell.length_a   1.000
_cell.length_b   1.000
_cell.length_c   1.000
_cell.angle_alpha   90.00
_cell.angle_beta   90.00
_cell.angle_gamma   90.00
#
_symmetry.space_group_name_H-M   'P 1'
#
loop_
_entity.id
_entity.type
_entity.pdbx_description
1 polymer ?
#
loop_
_entity_poly.entity_id
_entity_poly.type
_entity_poly.pdbx_seq_one_letter_code
_entity_poly.pdbx_strand_id
1 'polypeptide(L)'
;MTVSTSHETSASTSSAAVVAATPLDTSADASTLRTFAVILCVECQYLEFPGCDVHGALYTQQITDAGGKQHAKCPSCTAATNNARPFRDGCRRCKAPTDVRIWACSLQEIQQALEAFPVTTEEIEHTAIACERCQSAVFPRAREVLTTRTALEPLAAASGKALTVANFQLSMPHVDGCPRKGMPLQAVPVQMPKSELKFVVERIVRCPLALKLTGGPQYRPRRVELITQQNHLHHITIRLLSTVISAFDPNSPSTIEPLRQVVEMLDKVEPLSLFAEWSPPRQLSEAKVHPKEVTASSVYDEQHAATKYDVSA
;
A
#
# COMPACT_ATOMS: atom_id res chain seq x y z
N MET A 1 -16.27 -39.07 62.85
CA MET A 1 -15.57 -40.36 62.69
C MET A 1 -15.81 -40.85 61.28
N THR A 2 -14.72 -41.23 60.62
CA THR A 2 -14.55 -41.91 59.33
C THR A 2 -15.54 -43.07 59.15
N VAL A 3 -15.93 -43.51 57.93
CA VAL A 3 -15.11 -44.34 57.04
C VAL A 3 -15.72 -44.40 55.63
N SER A 4 -14.83 -44.33 54.64
CA SER A 4 -14.96 -44.58 53.21
C SER A 4 -15.39 -46.00 52.84
N THR A 5 -15.96 -46.19 51.65
CA THR A 5 -15.70 -47.42 50.87
C THR A 5 -15.70 -47.12 49.38
N SER A 6 -14.65 -47.61 48.73
CA SER A 6 -14.29 -47.53 47.33
C SER A 6 -14.43 -48.91 46.68
N HIS A 7 -14.77 -48.94 45.38
CA HIS A 7 -14.36 -49.94 44.36
C HIS A 7 -14.74 -49.32 42.99
N GLU A 8 -13.83 -48.96 42.07
CA GLU A 8 -13.03 -49.80 41.15
C GLU A 8 -13.90 -50.73 40.28
N THR A 9 -13.80 -50.88 38.96
CA THR A 9 -13.13 -50.25 37.80
C THR A 9 -13.66 -51.01 36.56
N SER A 10 -13.75 -50.36 35.40
CA SER A 10 -13.62 -50.91 34.01
C SER A 10 -14.19 -49.84 33.05
N ALA A 11 -13.37 -48.97 32.44
CA ALA A 11 -12.55 -49.20 31.24
C ALA A 11 -13.36 -49.57 29.97
N SER A 12 -13.64 -48.57 29.13
CA SER A 12 -13.78 -48.74 27.69
C SER A 12 -13.32 -47.47 26.98
N THR A 13 -12.16 -47.61 26.35
CA THR A 13 -11.39 -46.64 25.59
C THR A 13 -11.97 -46.46 24.18
N SER A 14 -12.23 -45.22 23.75
CA SER A 14 -12.28 -44.84 22.33
C SER A 14 -11.72 -43.42 22.21
N SER A 15 -10.39 -43.29 22.19
CA SER A 15 -9.57 -43.13 20.98
C SER A 15 -9.84 -41.84 20.20
N ALA A 16 -9.08 -40.82 20.60
CA ALA A 16 -8.38 -39.82 19.79
C ALA A 16 -8.94 -39.46 18.40
N ALA A 17 -9.45 -38.24 18.30
CA ALA A 17 -9.08 -37.33 17.21
C ALA A 17 -8.57 -36.02 17.84
N VAL A 18 -7.31 -36.07 18.32
CA VAL A 18 -6.55 -34.86 18.59
C VAL A 18 -6.33 -34.21 17.23
N VAL A 19 -7.15 -33.20 16.91
CA VAL A 19 -6.87 -32.32 15.79
C VAL A 19 -5.57 -31.62 16.17
N ALA A 20 -4.48 -32.12 15.59
CA ALA A 20 -3.16 -31.55 15.71
C ALA A 20 -3.28 -30.06 15.39
N ALA A 21 -3.10 -29.22 16.42
CA ALA A 21 -2.84 -27.81 16.23
C ALA A 21 -1.62 -27.73 15.33
N THR A 22 -1.85 -27.32 14.09
CA THR A 22 -0.78 -26.99 13.16
C THR A 22 0.09 -25.96 13.86
N PRO A 23 1.41 -26.17 13.96
CA PRO A 23 2.27 -25.13 14.50
C PRO A 23 2.12 -23.93 13.57
N LEU A 24 1.52 -22.85 14.07
CA LEU A 24 1.54 -21.57 13.37
C LEU A 24 3.00 -21.24 13.12
N ASP A 25 3.39 -21.14 11.85
CA ASP A 25 4.69 -20.64 11.42
C ASP A 25 5.04 -19.37 12.22
N THR A 26 5.97 -19.53 13.17
CA THR A 26 6.52 -18.48 14.04
C THR A 26 7.46 -17.53 13.30
N SER A 27 7.19 -17.27 12.03
CA SER A 27 7.87 -16.29 11.20
C SER A 27 6.87 -15.49 10.35
N ALA A 28 5.68 -15.21 10.90
CA ALA A 28 4.89 -14.12 10.38
C ALA A 28 5.71 -12.83 10.56
N ASP A 29 6.26 -12.30 9.46
CA ASP A 29 7.07 -11.09 9.45
C ASP A 29 6.31 -9.97 10.18
N ALA A 30 6.83 -9.59 11.36
CA ALA A 30 6.19 -8.64 12.26
C ALA A 30 6.03 -7.25 11.61
N SER A 31 6.78 -6.97 10.54
CA SER A 31 6.69 -5.73 9.76
C SER A 31 5.54 -5.74 8.73
N THR A 32 4.95 -6.91 8.44
CA THR A 32 3.87 -7.02 7.45
C THR A 32 2.59 -6.35 7.96
N LEU A 33 2.00 -5.50 7.11
CA LEU A 33 0.74 -4.82 7.42
C LEU A 33 -0.45 -5.78 7.37
N ARG A 34 -1.24 -5.79 8.44
CA ARG A 34 -2.47 -6.57 8.58
C ARG A 34 -3.66 -5.64 8.78
N THR A 35 -4.82 -6.07 8.31
CA THR A 35 -6.04 -5.24 8.34
C THR A 35 -6.99 -5.67 9.44
N PHE A 36 -7.48 -4.71 10.19
CA PHE A 36 -8.46 -4.91 11.25
C PHE A 36 -9.26 -3.63 11.50
N ALA A 37 -10.42 -3.79 12.10
CA ALA A 37 -11.31 -2.68 12.38
C ALA A 37 -10.88 -1.90 13.63
N VAL A 38 -11.21 -0.62 13.62
CA VAL A 38 -11.12 0.29 14.75
C VAL A 38 -12.45 1.03 14.91
N ILE A 39 -12.81 1.31 16.16
CA ILE A 39 -13.96 2.12 16.53
C ILE A 39 -13.41 3.40 17.15
N LEU A 40 -13.89 4.54 16.66
CA LEU A 40 -13.56 5.87 17.16
C LEU A 40 -14.83 6.54 17.66
N CYS A 41 -14.83 7.03 18.89
CA CYS A 41 -15.92 7.86 19.37
C CYS A 41 -15.85 9.26 18.75
N VAL A 42 -16.98 9.77 18.26
CA VAL A 42 -17.03 11.11 17.65
C VAL A 42 -16.93 12.25 18.67
N GLU A 43 -17.21 11.98 19.94
CA GLU A 43 -17.17 12.97 21.02
C GLU A 43 -15.90 12.86 21.87
N CYS A 44 -15.73 11.76 22.61
CA CYS A 44 -14.61 11.59 23.53
C CYS A 44 -13.36 10.96 22.88
N GLN A 45 -13.41 10.69 21.58
CA GLN A 45 -12.29 10.16 20.78
C GLN A 45 -11.73 8.82 21.26
N TYR A 46 -12.45 8.11 22.13
CA TYR A 46 -12.09 6.77 22.59
C TYR A 46 -11.83 5.85 21.41
N LEU A 47 -10.61 5.30 21.38
CA LEU A 47 -10.16 4.29 20.43
C LEU A 47 -10.40 2.91 21.03
N GLU A 48 -11.10 2.06 20.28
CA GLU A 48 -11.43 0.70 20.67
C GLU A 48 -11.18 -0.25 19.50
N PHE A 49 -10.57 -1.41 19.76
CA PHE A 49 -10.37 -2.45 18.77
C PHE A 49 -11.43 -3.55 18.94
N PRO A 50 -12.48 -3.57 18.12
CA PRO A 50 -13.53 -4.58 18.27
C PRO A 50 -13.00 -5.99 17.98
N GLY A 51 -13.30 -6.91 18.90
CA GLY A 51 -12.94 -8.31 18.76
C GLY A 51 -14.06 -9.26 19.16
N CYS A 52 -13.87 -10.52 18.81
CA CYS A 52 -14.74 -11.63 19.15
C CYS A 52 -14.10 -12.45 20.25
N ASP A 53 -14.70 -12.48 21.44
CA ASP A 53 -14.20 -13.28 22.56
C ASP A 53 -14.29 -14.78 22.29
N VAL A 54 -15.30 -15.22 21.54
CA VAL A 54 -15.52 -16.63 21.18
C VAL A 54 -14.37 -17.18 20.31
N HIS A 55 -13.90 -16.39 19.34
CA HIS A 55 -12.86 -16.82 18.39
C HIS A 55 -11.47 -16.26 18.73
N GLY A 56 -11.36 -15.39 19.74
CA GLY A 56 -10.13 -14.67 20.06
C GLY A 56 -9.55 -13.96 18.83
N ALA A 57 -10.38 -13.22 18.08
CA ALA A 57 -9.99 -12.59 16.82
C ALA A 57 -10.51 -11.14 16.75
N LEU A 58 -9.77 -10.25 16.09
CA LEU A 58 -10.25 -8.91 15.77
C LEU A 58 -11.32 -8.98 14.68
N TYR A 59 -12.18 -7.97 14.62
CA TYR A 59 -13.10 -7.81 13.49
C TYR A 59 -12.33 -7.28 12.29
N THR A 60 -12.53 -7.91 11.13
CA THR A 60 -11.71 -7.66 9.92
C THR A 60 -12.56 -7.54 8.66
N GLN A 61 -13.78 -8.09 8.65
CA GLN A 61 -14.69 -7.99 7.51
C GLN A 61 -15.47 -6.68 7.56
N GLN A 62 -15.26 -5.82 6.58
CA GLN A 62 -16.04 -4.59 6.43
C GLN A 62 -17.43 -4.90 5.86
N ILE A 63 -18.46 -4.32 6.47
CA ILE A 63 -19.83 -4.36 5.97
C ILE A 63 -20.39 -2.93 5.99
N THR A 64 -21.31 -2.64 5.07
CA THR A 64 -22.00 -1.36 5.02
C THR A 64 -23.49 -1.61 5.14
N ASP A 65 -24.17 -0.88 6.02
CA ASP A 65 -25.61 -0.99 6.16
C ASP A 65 -26.36 -0.28 5.02
N ALA A 66 -27.69 -0.41 4.99
CA ALA A 66 -28.53 0.25 4.00
C ALA A 66 -28.47 1.79 4.07
N GLY A 67 -28.04 2.35 5.20
CA GLY A 67 -27.84 3.78 5.41
C GLY A 67 -26.44 4.29 5.01
N GLY A 68 -25.58 3.42 4.49
CA GLY A 68 -24.20 3.76 4.12
C GLY A 68 -23.22 3.81 5.30
N LYS A 69 -23.65 3.44 6.52
CA LYS A 69 -22.79 3.39 7.70
C LYS A 69 -21.89 2.17 7.65
N GLN A 70 -20.61 2.38 7.94
CA GLN A 70 -19.62 1.31 7.98
C GLN A 70 -19.68 0.57 9.32
N HIS A 71 -19.54 -0.75 9.23
CA HIS A 71 -19.43 -1.66 10.35
C HIS A 71 -18.35 -2.70 10.07
N ALA A 72 -17.96 -3.42 11.11
CA ALA A 72 -17.00 -4.50 11.01
C ALA A 72 -17.56 -5.77 11.65
N LYS A 73 -17.13 -6.91 11.13
CA LYS A 73 -17.61 -8.25 11.49
C LYS A 73 -16.44 -9.18 11.80
N CYS A 74 -16.68 -10.12 12.73
CA CYS A 74 -15.81 -11.25 12.98
C CYS A 74 -15.71 -12.15 11.74
N PRO A 75 -14.51 -12.58 11.32
CA PRO A 75 -14.36 -13.45 10.16
C PRO A 75 -15.04 -14.82 10.30
N SER A 76 -15.24 -15.29 11.54
CA SER A 76 -15.67 -16.65 11.84
C SER A 76 -17.11 -16.78 12.33
N CYS A 77 -17.81 -15.68 12.62
CA CYS A 77 -19.20 -15.73 13.08
C CYS A 77 -20.01 -14.50 12.67
N THR A 78 -21.24 -14.41 13.16
CA THR A 78 -22.18 -13.33 12.87
C THR A 78 -21.98 -12.09 13.73
N ALA A 79 -21.07 -12.11 14.71
CA ALA A 79 -20.79 -10.97 15.58
C ALA A 79 -20.21 -9.81 14.77
N ALA A 80 -20.83 -8.64 14.88
CA ALA A 80 -20.51 -7.43 14.17
C ALA A 80 -20.79 -6.19 15.02
N THR A 81 -20.16 -5.06 14.68
CA THR A 81 -20.27 -3.83 15.49
C THR A 81 -21.69 -3.26 15.54
N ASN A 82 -22.58 -3.64 14.63
CA ASN A 82 -23.99 -3.25 14.63
C ASN A 82 -24.92 -4.19 15.41
N ASN A 83 -24.47 -5.39 15.80
CA ASN A 83 -25.34 -6.37 16.48
C ASN A 83 -24.79 -6.84 17.83
N ALA A 84 -23.47 -6.78 18.03
CA ALA A 84 -22.80 -7.21 19.24
C ALA A 84 -22.67 -6.06 20.23
N ARG A 85 -22.98 -6.34 21.50
CA ARG A 85 -22.63 -5.45 22.61
C ARG A 85 -21.15 -5.63 22.95
N PRO A 86 -20.45 -4.56 23.39
CA PRO A 86 -20.98 -3.22 23.67
C PRO A 86 -21.07 -2.29 22.45
N PHE A 87 -20.52 -2.69 21.30
CA PHE A 87 -20.32 -1.80 20.13
C PHE A 87 -21.59 -1.21 19.53
N ARG A 88 -22.68 -1.99 19.54
CA ARG A 88 -23.98 -1.56 19.00
C ARG A 88 -24.56 -0.35 19.72
N ASP A 89 -24.27 -0.20 21.02
CA ASP A 89 -24.89 0.81 21.87
C ASP A 89 -24.11 2.15 21.84
N GLY A 90 -23.25 2.35 20.85
CA GLY A 90 -22.39 3.53 20.72
C GLY A 90 -21.08 3.41 21.50
N CYS A 91 -20.46 4.53 21.83
CA CYS A 91 -19.21 4.58 22.56
C CYS A 91 -19.36 3.86 23.91
N ARG A 92 -18.42 2.96 24.24
CA ARG A 92 -18.44 2.23 25.50
C ARG A 92 -18.50 3.15 26.73
N ARG A 93 -17.90 4.35 26.64
CA ARG A 93 -17.81 5.36 27.72
C ARG A 93 -19.00 6.29 27.77
N CYS A 94 -19.20 7.10 26.74
CA CYS A 94 -20.21 8.18 26.74
C CYS A 94 -21.50 7.84 25.98
N LYS A 95 -21.59 6.66 25.36
CA LYS A 95 -22.73 6.24 24.50
C LYS A 95 -22.97 7.10 23.26
N ALA A 96 -22.10 8.08 22.99
CA ALA A 96 -22.14 8.87 21.77
C ALA A 96 -21.93 8.02 20.51
N PRO A 97 -22.28 8.54 19.32
CA PRO A 97 -22.03 7.85 18.06
C PRO A 97 -20.55 7.47 17.88
N THR A 98 -20.34 6.39 17.13
CA THR A 98 -19.01 5.89 16.80
C THR A 98 -18.85 5.71 15.30
N ASP A 99 -17.64 5.98 14.84
CA ASP A 99 -17.17 5.72 13.49
C ASP A 99 -16.35 4.44 13.46
N VAL A 100 -16.68 3.53 12.55
CA VAL A 100 -15.93 2.31 12.32
C VAL A 100 -15.04 2.52 11.10
N ARG A 101 -13.74 2.23 11.22
CA ARG A 101 -12.78 2.26 10.11
C ARG A 101 -12.05 0.92 10.04
N ILE A 102 -11.49 0.60 8.88
CA ILE A 102 -10.50 -0.47 8.74
C ILE A 102 -9.14 0.18 8.66
N TRP A 103 -8.22 -0.21 9.54
CA TRP A 103 -6.82 0.20 9.48
C TRP A 103 -5.93 -0.96 9.03
N ALA A 104 -4.80 -0.61 8.43
CA ALA A 104 -3.69 -1.51 8.15
C ALA A 104 -2.52 -1.14 9.07
N CYS A 105 -2.06 -2.07 9.89
CA CYS A 105 -0.95 -1.85 10.82
C CYS A 105 -0.12 -3.12 10.96
N SER A 106 1.17 -2.98 11.24
CA SER A 106 2.06 -4.12 11.49
C SER A 106 2.03 -4.49 12.97
N LEU A 107 2.39 -5.73 13.30
CA LEU A 107 2.56 -6.16 14.69
C LEU A 107 3.68 -5.36 15.37
N GLN A 108 4.78 -5.13 14.65
CA GLN A 108 5.92 -4.36 15.11
C GLN A 108 5.50 -2.95 15.56
N GLU A 109 4.66 -2.27 14.79
CA GLU A 109 4.19 -0.92 15.12
C GLU A 109 3.34 -0.90 16.41
N ILE A 110 2.43 -1.88 16.58
CA ILE A 110 1.61 -1.98 17.81
C ILE A 110 2.48 -2.31 19.02
N GLN A 111 3.45 -3.21 18.88
CA GLN A 111 4.40 -3.55 19.95
C GLN A 111 5.22 -2.33 20.36
N GLN A 112 5.76 -1.60 19.38
CA GLN A 112 6.51 -0.37 19.61
C GLN A 112 5.66 0.71 20.29
N ALA A 113 4.38 0.83 19.93
CA ALA A 113 3.46 1.75 20.59
C ALA A 113 3.20 1.32 22.05
N LEU A 114 3.03 0.02 22.31
CA LEU A 114 2.82 -0.52 23.65
C LEU A 114 4.04 -0.35 24.55
N GLU A 115 5.25 -0.56 24.01
CA GLU A 115 6.53 -0.35 24.70
C GLU A 115 6.76 1.12 25.03
N ALA A 116 6.45 2.02 24.10
CA ALA A 116 6.58 3.47 24.28
C ALA A 116 5.43 4.12 25.07
N PHE A 117 4.48 3.32 25.56
CA PHE A 117 3.34 3.82 26.32
C PHE A 117 3.81 4.29 27.71
N PRO A 118 3.42 5.50 28.18
CA PRO A 118 3.88 6.00 29.47
C PRO A 118 3.54 5.04 30.63
N VAL A 119 4.53 4.78 31.49
CA VAL A 119 4.43 3.73 32.53
C VAL A 119 3.38 4.05 33.60
N THR A 120 3.16 5.33 33.88
CA THR A 120 2.30 5.80 34.98
C THR A 120 0.83 5.94 34.60
N THR A 121 0.48 5.77 33.33
CA THR A 121 -0.87 6.01 32.81
C THR A 121 -1.42 4.78 32.11
N GLU A 122 -2.69 4.48 32.31
CA GLU A 122 -3.39 3.43 31.57
C GLU A 122 -4.04 3.95 30.27
N GLU A 123 -4.05 5.26 30.08
CA GLU A 123 -4.68 5.91 28.95
C GLU A 123 -4.04 7.27 28.65
N ILE A 124 -3.93 7.62 27.36
CA ILE A 124 -3.36 8.89 26.92
C ILE A 124 -4.23 9.56 25.85
N GLU A 125 -4.16 10.89 25.80
CA GLU A 125 -4.54 11.67 24.62
C GLU A 125 -3.41 11.62 23.59
N HIS A 126 -3.72 11.05 22.43
CA HIS A 126 -2.76 10.78 21.37
C HIS A 126 -3.31 11.17 19.99
N THR A 127 -2.45 11.12 18.99
CA THR A 127 -2.79 11.36 17.59
C THR A 127 -2.19 10.26 16.75
N ALA A 128 -3.03 9.33 16.30
CA ALA A 128 -2.63 8.35 15.30
C ALA A 128 -2.47 9.05 13.94
N ILE A 129 -1.56 8.57 13.11
CA ILE A 129 -1.40 9.07 11.74
C ILE A 129 -1.84 7.98 10.78
N ALA A 130 -2.75 8.31 9.87
CA ALA A 130 -3.34 7.37 8.93
C ALA A 130 -3.21 7.84 7.47
N CYS A 131 -2.99 6.89 6.55
CA CYS A 131 -3.09 7.15 5.13
C CYS A 131 -4.54 6.97 4.67
N GLU A 132 -5.14 8.02 4.12
CA GLU A 132 -6.53 8.00 3.64
C GLU A 132 -6.77 7.00 2.49
N ARG A 133 -5.72 6.56 1.78
CA ARG A 133 -5.85 5.66 0.63
C ARG A 133 -5.72 4.19 1.00
N CYS A 134 -4.61 3.81 1.63
CA CYS A 134 -4.35 2.42 1.99
C CYS A 134 -4.75 2.08 3.42
N GLN A 135 -5.25 3.06 4.17
CA GLN A 135 -5.63 2.94 5.58
C GLN A 135 -4.49 2.48 6.48
N SER A 136 -3.24 2.56 6.01
CA SER A 136 -2.08 2.33 6.88
C SER A 136 -2.16 3.30 8.05
N ALA A 137 -1.90 2.83 9.27
CA ALA A 137 -1.94 3.62 10.48
C ALA A 137 -0.70 3.38 11.33
N VAL A 138 -0.19 4.44 11.96
CA VAL A 138 0.95 4.41 12.89
C VAL A 138 0.66 5.25 14.13
N PHE A 139 1.40 4.99 15.19
CA PHE A 139 1.33 5.64 16.50
C PHE A 139 2.63 6.42 16.73
N PRO A 140 2.66 7.71 16.39
CA PRO A 140 3.90 8.49 16.37
C PRO A 140 4.58 8.54 17.72
N ARG A 141 5.89 8.28 17.72
CA ARG A 141 6.74 8.34 18.90
C ARG A 141 7.75 9.47 18.77
N ALA A 142 8.12 10.04 19.91
CA ALA A 142 9.23 10.96 20.02
C ALA A 142 10.29 10.32 20.93
N ARG A 143 11.34 9.75 20.32
CA ARG A 143 12.28 8.83 21.00
C ARG A 143 11.52 7.60 21.53
N GLU A 144 11.68 7.28 22.82
CA GLU A 144 11.11 6.08 23.45
C GLU A 144 9.71 6.28 24.05
N VAL A 145 9.06 7.42 23.79
CA VAL A 145 7.73 7.72 24.36
C VAL A 145 6.76 8.09 23.25
N LEU A 146 5.52 7.61 23.37
CA LEU A 146 4.42 8.05 22.52
C LEU A 146 4.25 9.57 22.60
N THR A 147 3.95 10.18 21.46
CA THR A 147 3.55 11.58 21.42
C THR A 147 2.26 11.80 22.20
N THR A 148 2.03 13.00 22.68
CA THR A 148 0.77 13.39 23.32
C THR A 148 0.05 14.43 22.48
N ARG A 149 -1.24 14.57 22.72
CA ARG A 149 -2.06 15.60 22.11
C ARG A 149 -2.58 16.54 23.20
N THR A 150 -2.62 17.83 22.88
CA THR A 150 -3.28 18.86 23.70
C THR A 150 -4.22 19.68 22.82
N ALA A 151 -5.01 20.57 23.44
CA ALA A 151 -5.90 21.47 22.69
C ALA A 151 -5.14 22.43 21.75
N LEU A 152 -3.89 22.77 22.07
CA LEU A 152 -3.06 23.71 21.31
C LEU A 152 -2.14 22.98 20.32
N GLU A 153 -1.63 21.81 20.70
CA GLU A 153 -0.67 21.05 19.92
C GLU A 153 -1.25 19.67 19.58
N PRO A 154 -1.63 19.43 18.31
CA PRO A 154 -2.21 18.16 17.91
C PRO A 154 -1.19 17.00 17.96
N LEU A 155 0.11 17.31 18.02
CA LEU A 155 1.16 16.32 18.10
C LEU A 155 2.36 16.93 18.84
N ALA A 156 2.61 16.49 20.07
CA ALA A 156 3.68 16.99 20.91
C ALA A 156 4.58 15.84 21.41
N ALA A 157 5.88 16.10 21.51
CA ALA A 157 6.79 15.20 22.22
C ALA A 157 6.52 15.26 23.74
N ALA A 158 7.01 14.27 24.49
CA ALA A 158 6.94 14.27 25.96
C ALA A 158 7.57 15.52 26.61
N SER A 159 8.49 16.20 25.91
CA SER A 159 9.08 17.48 26.35
C SER A 159 8.17 18.70 26.12
N GLY A 160 6.96 18.51 25.58
CA GLY A 160 6.07 19.59 25.15
C GLY A 160 6.50 20.30 23.86
N LYS A 161 7.44 19.72 23.10
CA LYS A 161 7.84 20.29 21.81
C LYS A 161 6.83 19.87 20.73
N ALA A 162 6.20 20.85 20.09
CA ALA A 162 5.36 20.62 18.92
C ALA A 162 6.11 19.86 17.80
N LEU A 163 5.42 18.87 17.23
CA LEU A 163 5.88 18.10 16.08
C LEU A 163 4.88 18.28 14.94
N THR A 164 5.35 18.10 13.70
CA THR A 164 4.50 18.15 12.52
C THR A 164 4.25 16.74 12.00
N VAL A 165 3.05 16.50 11.47
CA VAL A 165 2.70 15.25 10.78
C VAL A 165 3.68 14.95 9.64
N ALA A 166 4.22 16.00 9.00
CA ALA A 166 5.20 15.89 7.92
C ALA A 166 6.46 15.10 8.32
N ASN A 167 6.88 15.18 9.59
CA ASN A 167 8.06 14.45 10.08
C ASN A 167 7.93 12.92 9.96
N PHE A 168 6.71 12.41 9.86
CA PHE A 168 6.42 10.97 9.81
C PHE A 168 6.09 10.46 8.40
N GLN A 169 5.98 11.35 7.40
CA GLN A 169 5.51 11.02 6.05
C GLN A 169 6.40 10.01 5.33
N LEU A 170 7.72 10.12 5.49
CA LEU A 170 8.68 9.28 4.79
C LEU A 170 8.89 7.92 5.47
N SER A 171 8.72 7.86 6.79
CA SER A 171 8.91 6.65 7.59
C SER A 171 7.64 5.82 7.72
N MET A 172 6.48 6.37 7.37
CA MET A 172 5.21 5.64 7.49
C MET A 172 5.18 4.45 6.51
N PRO A 173 4.95 3.22 6.99
CA PRO A 173 4.74 2.08 6.12
C PRO A 173 3.45 2.27 5.34
N HIS A 174 3.42 1.83 4.09
CA HIS A 174 2.22 1.80 3.27
C HIS A 174 2.03 0.39 2.72
N VAL A 175 0.77 0.02 2.49
CA VAL A 175 0.44 -1.18 1.72
C VAL A 175 1.03 -1.07 0.31
N ASP A 176 1.58 -2.17 -0.20
CA ASP A 176 2.16 -2.26 -1.54
C ASP A 176 1.25 -1.62 -2.60
N GLY A 177 1.84 -0.79 -3.47
CA GLY A 177 1.13 -0.10 -4.55
C GLY A 177 0.35 1.16 -4.13
N CYS A 178 0.42 1.59 -2.87
CA CYS A 178 -0.18 2.84 -2.44
C CYS A 178 0.45 4.06 -3.15
N PRO A 179 -0.35 4.87 -3.90
CA PRO A 179 0.18 6.03 -4.62
C PRO A 179 0.45 7.24 -3.73
N ARG A 180 0.06 7.17 -2.45
CA ARG A 180 0.24 8.26 -1.48
C ARG A 180 1.50 8.13 -0.62
N LYS A 181 2.43 7.25 -0.97
CA LYS A 181 3.72 7.16 -0.28
C LYS A 181 4.43 8.52 -0.36
N GLY A 182 4.77 9.11 0.79
CA GLY A 182 5.37 10.45 0.87
C GLY A 182 4.42 11.64 0.67
N MET A 183 3.10 11.41 0.62
CA MET A 183 2.08 12.47 0.54
C MET A 183 1.56 12.86 1.93
N PRO A 184 0.82 13.98 2.08
CA PRO A 184 0.22 14.35 3.35
C PRO A 184 -0.67 13.25 3.93
N LEU A 185 -0.53 13.04 5.24
CA LEU A 185 -1.20 12.02 6.03
C LEU A 185 -2.29 12.66 6.89
N GLN A 186 -3.28 11.86 7.27
CA GLN A 186 -4.36 12.29 8.15
C GLN A 186 -3.94 12.14 9.62
N ALA A 187 -4.06 13.22 10.39
CA ALA A 187 -3.99 13.17 11.84
C ALA A 187 -5.35 12.73 12.40
N VAL A 188 -5.37 11.64 13.17
CA VAL A 188 -6.58 11.09 13.79
C VAL A 188 -6.46 11.23 15.30
N PRO A 189 -7.19 12.16 15.93
CA PRO A 189 -7.16 12.32 17.38
C PRO A 189 -7.79 11.08 18.04
N VAL A 190 -7.08 10.49 19.00
CA VAL A 190 -7.53 9.32 19.74
C VAL A 190 -7.28 9.48 21.24
N GLN A 191 -8.23 9.01 22.04
CA GLN A 191 -8.01 8.67 23.43
C GLN A 191 -7.69 7.18 23.46
N MET A 192 -6.43 6.84 23.75
CA MET A 192 -5.90 5.49 23.54
C MET A 192 -5.60 4.81 24.89
N PRO A 193 -6.35 3.75 25.24
CA PRO A 193 -6.04 2.92 26.40
C PRO A 193 -4.91 1.93 26.12
N LYS A 194 -4.08 1.68 27.11
CA LYS A 194 -3.01 0.68 27.04
C LYS A 194 -3.55 -0.74 26.86
N SER A 195 -4.71 -1.04 27.44
CA SER A 195 -5.38 -2.34 27.33
C SER A 195 -5.78 -2.69 25.89
N GLU A 196 -6.15 -1.68 25.11
CA GLU A 196 -6.56 -1.83 23.71
C GLU A 196 -5.36 -2.22 22.82
N LEU A 197 -4.17 -1.63 23.07
CA LEU A 197 -2.94 -2.06 22.39
C LEU A 197 -2.56 -3.50 22.75
N LYS A 198 -2.61 -3.87 24.04
CA LYS A 198 -2.37 -5.27 24.48
C LYS A 198 -3.31 -6.25 23.78
N PHE A 199 -4.60 -5.89 23.70
CA PHE A 199 -5.61 -6.71 23.05
C PHE A 199 -5.30 -6.98 21.56
N VAL A 200 -4.78 -5.97 20.85
CA VAL A 200 -4.37 -6.09 19.44
C VAL A 200 -3.12 -6.97 19.29
N VAL A 201 -2.08 -6.78 20.13
CA VAL A 201 -0.84 -7.59 20.07
C VAL A 201 -1.15 -9.08 20.10
N GLU A 202 -2.08 -9.50 20.96
CA GLU A 202 -2.48 -10.90 21.13
C GLU A 202 -3.20 -11.49 19.90
N ARG A 203 -3.83 -10.66 19.06
CA ARG A 203 -4.79 -11.10 18.03
C ARG A 203 -4.42 -10.71 16.61
N ILE A 204 -3.51 -9.76 16.41
CA ILE A 204 -3.16 -9.21 15.10
C ILE A 204 -2.59 -10.27 14.15
N VAL A 205 -1.88 -11.28 14.66
CA VAL A 205 -1.31 -12.38 13.85
C VAL A 205 -2.40 -13.17 13.10
N ARG A 206 -3.63 -13.21 13.64
CA ARG A 206 -4.78 -13.87 13.00
C ARG A 206 -5.50 -12.99 11.97
N CYS A 207 -5.13 -11.72 11.87
CA CYS A 207 -5.76 -10.78 10.94
C CYS A 207 -5.24 -11.00 9.51
N PRO A 208 -6.07 -10.78 8.49
CA PRO A 208 -5.65 -10.91 7.10
C PRO A 208 -4.59 -9.88 6.75
N LEU A 209 -3.70 -10.24 5.82
CA LEU A 209 -2.72 -9.32 5.26
C LEU A 209 -3.43 -8.18 4.52
N ALA A 210 -2.85 -6.99 4.55
CA ALA A 210 -3.35 -5.87 3.79
C ALA A 210 -3.27 -6.16 2.28
N LEU A 211 -4.39 -6.00 1.57
CA LEU A 211 -4.47 -6.28 0.14
C LEU A 211 -3.66 -5.25 -0.65
N LYS A 212 -2.77 -5.73 -1.52
CA LYS A 212 -1.98 -4.88 -2.41
C LYS A 212 -2.91 -3.98 -3.22
N LEU A 213 -2.60 -2.69 -3.25
CA LEU A 213 -3.34 -1.73 -4.06
C LEU A 213 -2.79 -1.81 -5.48
N THR A 214 -3.51 -2.51 -6.35
CA THR A 214 -3.28 -2.37 -7.79
C THR A 214 -3.87 -1.04 -8.24
N GLY A 215 -3.01 -0.06 -8.46
CA GLY A 215 -3.40 1.11 -9.23
C GLY A 215 -3.80 0.62 -10.61
N GLY A 216 -5.01 0.98 -11.06
CA GLY A 216 -5.28 0.97 -12.50
C GLY A 216 -4.20 1.77 -13.24
N PRO A 217 -3.98 1.52 -14.53
CA PRO A 217 -2.91 2.15 -15.30
C PRO A 217 -2.86 3.66 -15.06
N GLN A 218 -1.79 4.16 -14.45
CA GLN A 218 -1.54 5.60 -14.21
C GLN A 218 -1.14 6.35 -15.50
N TYR A 219 -1.39 5.76 -16.67
CA TYR A 219 -1.23 6.48 -17.92
C TYR A 219 -2.39 7.45 -18.07
N ARG A 220 -2.09 8.76 -18.01
CA ARG A 220 -2.98 9.76 -18.60
C ARG A 220 -3.29 9.28 -20.03
N PRO A 221 -4.56 9.21 -20.47
CA PRO A 221 -4.87 8.90 -21.84
C PRO A 221 -4.14 9.92 -22.73
N ARG A 222 -3.08 9.47 -23.40
CA ARG A 222 -2.42 10.26 -24.44
C ARG A 222 -3.17 9.95 -25.73
N ARG A 223 -3.55 11.00 -26.44
CA ARG A 223 -4.04 10.84 -27.82
C ARG A 223 -2.88 10.29 -28.62
N VAL A 224 -3.07 9.12 -29.22
CA VAL A 224 -2.06 8.55 -30.11
C VAL A 224 -2.14 9.36 -31.41
N GLU A 225 -1.01 9.92 -31.84
CA GLU A 225 -0.93 10.57 -33.15
C GLU A 225 -1.09 9.49 -34.22
N LEU A 226 -2.12 9.61 -35.05
CA LEU A 226 -2.24 8.80 -36.25
C LEU A 226 -1.51 9.53 -37.38
N ILE A 227 -0.57 8.82 -38.02
CA ILE A 227 0.03 9.28 -39.27
C ILE A 227 -1.03 9.08 -40.35
N THR A 228 -1.69 10.15 -40.79
CA THR A 228 -2.84 10.07 -41.71
C THR A 228 -2.43 10.00 -43.17
N GLN A 229 -1.19 10.33 -43.50
CA GLN A 229 -0.64 10.18 -44.85
C GLN A 229 0.79 9.63 -44.78
N GLN A 230 1.04 8.53 -45.50
CA GLN A 230 2.40 8.11 -45.79
C GLN A 230 2.98 9.12 -46.78
N ASN A 231 3.92 9.94 -46.32
CA ASN A 231 4.64 10.81 -47.23
C ASN A 231 5.58 9.92 -48.08
N HIS A 232 5.14 9.57 -49.30
CA HIS A 232 5.87 8.69 -50.20
C HIS A 232 7.28 9.22 -50.50
N LEU A 233 7.49 10.54 -50.46
CA LEU A 233 8.82 11.15 -50.60
C LEU A 233 9.72 10.79 -49.41
N HIS A 234 9.19 10.73 -48.19
CA HIS A 234 9.95 10.28 -47.01
C HIS A 234 10.41 8.83 -47.15
N HIS A 235 9.53 7.94 -47.63
CA HIS A 235 9.89 6.54 -47.86
C HIS A 235 10.93 6.38 -48.97
N ILE A 236 10.83 7.16 -50.03
CA ILE A 236 11.82 7.16 -51.13
C ILE A 236 13.18 7.65 -50.61
N THR A 237 13.22 8.73 -49.84
CA THR A 237 14.46 9.29 -49.27
C THR A 237 15.11 8.35 -48.26
N ILE A 238 14.34 7.75 -47.35
CA ILE A 238 14.87 6.77 -46.38
C ILE A 238 15.46 5.56 -47.10
N ARG A 239 14.80 5.05 -48.15
CA ARG A 239 15.33 3.94 -48.95
C ARG A 239 16.60 4.35 -49.69
N LEU A 240 16.64 5.53 -50.29
CA LEU A 240 17.82 6.05 -50.97
C LEU A 240 19.02 6.16 -50.01
N LEU A 241 18.82 6.76 -48.84
CA LEU A 241 19.85 6.87 -47.80
C LEU A 241 20.30 5.50 -47.30
N SER A 242 19.36 4.58 -47.03
CA SER A 242 19.70 3.22 -46.61
C SER A 242 20.52 2.48 -47.66
N THR A 243 20.16 2.59 -48.94
CA THR A 243 20.92 1.96 -50.03
C THR A 243 22.32 2.56 -50.17
N VAL A 244 22.44 3.88 -50.07
CA VAL A 244 23.74 4.56 -50.11
C VAL A 244 24.62 4.12 -48.94
N ILE A 245 24.10 4.12 -47.70
CA ILE A 245 24.84 3.70 -46.50
C ILE A 245 25.25 2.22 -46.59
N SER A 246 24.35 1.35 -47.05
CA SER A 246 24.64 -0.09 -47.16
C SER A 246 25.61 -0.44 -48.29
N ALA A 247 25.67 0.37 -49.35
CA ALA A 247 26.60 0.17 -50.46
C ALA A 247 27.91 0.96 -50.31
N PHE A 248 28.03 1.78 -49.27
CA PHE A 248 29.20 2.65 -49.08
C PHE A 248 30.37 1.88 -48.48
N ASP A 249 31.38 1.60 -49.31
CA ASP A 249 32.70 1.17 -48.84
C ASP A 249 33.64 2.39 -48.79
N PRO A 250 34.07 2.83 -47.58
CA PRO A 250 34.94 3.99 -47.40
C PRO A 250 36.35 3.78 -47.96
N ASN A 251 36.77 2.54 -48.21
CA ASN A 251 38.12 2.23 -48.68
C ASN A 251 38.19 2.04 -50.21
N SER A 252 37.05 2.08 -50.90
CA SER A 252 37.00 1.94 -52.36
C SER A 252 36.83 3.31 -53.03
N PRO A 253 37.72 3.72 -53.95
CA PRO A 253 37.58 4.98 -54.68
C PRO A 253 36.42 4.97 -55.68
N SER A 254 35.85 3.80 -56.01
CA SER A 254 34.68 3.67 -56.89
C SER A 254 33.37 4.17 -56.25
N THR A 255 33.34 4.37 -54.94
CA THR A 255 32.16 4.77 -54.18
C THR A 255 31.86 6.28 -54.28
N ILE A 256 32.83 7.08 -54.76
CA ILE A 256 32.72 8.55 -54.85
C ILE A 256 31.75 8.98 -55.95
N GLU A 257 31.74 8.30 -57.09
CA GLU A 257 30.94 8.71 -58.25
C GLU A 257 29.42 8.53 -58.04
N PRO A 258 28.93 7.40 -57.48
CA PRO A 258 27.52 7.28 -57.11
C PRO A 258 27.06 8.30 -56.07
N LEU A 259 27.92 8.66 -55.12
CA LEU A 259 27.63 9.70 -54.13
C LEU A 259 27.50 11.08 -54.77
N ARG A 260 28.38 11.42 -55.71
CA ARG A 260 28.25 12.67 -56.49
C ARG A 260 26.97 12.71 -57.29
N GLN A 261 26.58 11.61 -57.92
CA GLN A 261 25.31 11.51 -58.66
C GLN A 261 24.09 11.69 -57.75
N VAL A 262 24.13 11.15 -56.52
CA VAL A 262 23.06 11.37 -55.53
C VAL A 262 22.99 12.83 -55.08
N VAL A 263 24.14 13.47 -54.82
CA VAL A 263 24.19 14.90 -54.47
C VAL A 263 23.67 15.76 -55.61
N GLU A 264 24.10 15.51 -56.85
CA GLU A 264 23.66 16.26 -58.02
C GLU A 264 22.16 16.04 -58.33
N MET A 265 21.65 14.82 -58.06
CA MET A 265 20.22 14.56 -58.12
C MET A 265 19.47 15.37 -57.08
N LEU A 266 19.92 15.39 -55.81
CA LEU A 266 19.30 16.14 -54.72
C LEU A 266 19.31 17.65 -54.97
N ASP A 267 20.38 18.21 -55.54
CA ASP A 267 20.48 19.62 -55.95
C ASP A 267 19.45 19.98 -57.04
N LYS A 268 19.10 19.02 -57.91
CA LYS A 268 18.05 19.20 -58.94
C LYS A 268 16.64 19.06 -58.39
N VAL A 269 16.46 18.63 -57.13
CA VAL A 269 15.15 18.55 -56.48
C VAL A 269 14.87 19.79 -55.61
N GLU A 270 14.94 20.96 -56.24
CA GLU A 270 14.57 22.26 -55.67
C GLU A 270 13.21 22.26 -54.92
N PRO A 271 12.17 21.50 -55.36
CA PRO A 271 10.89 21.43 -54.63
C PRO A 271 10.97 20.81 -53.23
N LEU A 272 12.00 20.01 -52.90
CA LEU A 272 12.14 19.43 -51.56
C LEU A 272 12.59 20.46 -50.52
N SER A 273 13.24 21.53 -50.94
CA SER A 273 13.61 22.66 -50.06
C SER A 273 12.41 23.49 -49.60
N LEU A 274 11.28 23.40 -50.31
CA LEU A 274 10.04 24.13 -50.03
C LEU A 274 9.19 23.49 -48.92
N PHE A 275 9.48 22.25 -48.53
CA PHE A 275 8.78 21.58 -47.43
C PHE A 275 9.57 21.72 -46.13
N ALA A 276 9.33 22.81 -45.39
CA ALA A 276 9.94 23.06 -44.08
C ALA A 276 9.53 22.00 -43.02
N GLU A 277 8.40 21.33 -43.21
CA GLU A 277 7.89 20.32 -42.29
C GLU A 277 8.19 18.91 -42.83
N TRP A 278 9.29 18.35 -42.34
CA TRP A 278 9.73 16.98 -42.64
C TRP A 278 8.92 15.92 -41.88
N SER A 279 7.76 16.25 -41.33
CA SER A 279 6.87 15.25 -40.74
C SER A 279 5.56 15.21 -41.51
N PRO A 280 5.04 14.01 -41.86
CA PRO A 280 3.72 13.91 -42.45
C PRO A 280 2.68 14.62 -41.55
N PRO A 281 1.61 15.19 -42.13
CA PRO A 281 0.56 15.84 -41.35
C PRO A 281 0.07 14.88 -40.27
N ARG A 282 0.14 15.31 -39.01
CA ARG A 282 -0.26 14.48 -37.87
C ARG A 282 -1.66 14.87 -37.47
N GLN A 283 -2.57 13.90 -37.40
CA GLN A 283 -3.90 14.12 -36.84
C GLN A 283 -4.00 13.33 -35.54
N LEU A 284 -4.46 14.00 -34.48
CA LEU A 284 -4.70 13.35 -33.20
C LEU A 284 -5.84 12.34 -33.38
N SER A 285 -5.62 11.08 -33.04
CA SER A 285 -6.69 10.09 -33.11
C SER A 285 -7.79 10.42 -32.09
N GLU A 286 -9.04 10.20 -32.49
CA GLU A 286 -10.18 10.22 -31.57
C GLU A 286 -10.29 8.89 -30.78
N ALA A 287 -9.53 7.88 -31.19
CA ALA A 287 -9.54 6.56 -30.57
C ALA A 287 -8.84 6.59 -29.21
N LYS A 288 -9.62 6.42 -28.14
CA LYS A 288 -9.09 6.17 -26.80
C LYS A 288 -8.50 4.76 -26.75
N VAL A 289 -7.17 4.67 -26.71
CA VAL A 289 -6.49 3.40 -26.44
C VAL A 289 -6.77 3.00 -25.00
N HIS A 290 -7.37 1.83 -24.82
CA HIS A 290 -7.59 1.23 -23.52
C HIS A 290 -6.32 0.46 -23.15
N PRO A 291 -5.68 0.74 -21.99
CA PRO A 291 -4.47 0.03 -21.63
C PRO A 291 -4.80 -1.45 -21.42
N LYS A 292 -4.01 -2.34 -22.03
CA LYS A 292 -3.93 -3.72 -21.55
C LYS A 292 -3.21 -3.73 -20.20
N GLU A 293 -3.64 -4.61 -19.31
CA GLU A 293 -3.01 -4.81 -18.00
C GLU A 293 -1.50 -4.87 -18.15
N VAL A 294 -0.80 -4.03 -17.39
CA VAL A 294 0.65 -4.09 -17.26
C VAL A 294 0.91 -4.68 -15.89
N THR A 295 1.41 -5.91 -15.86
CA THR A 295 2.08 -6.46 -14.69
C THR A 295 3.30 -5.60 -14.40
N ALA A 296 3.37 -5.03 -13.20
CA ALA A 296 4.54 -4.31 -12.75
C ALA A 296 5.76 -5.25 -12.81
N SER A 297 6.69 -5.00 -13.74
CA SER A 297 7.97 -5.68 -13.81
C SER A 297 8.90 -5.11 -12.73
N SER A 298 8.52 -5.28 -11.46
CA SER A 298 9.48 -5.25 -10.35
C SER A 298 9.88 -6.66 -9.95
N VAL A 299 9.76 -7.63 -10.87
CA VAL A 299 10.53 -8.86 -10.76
C VAL A 299 11.97 -8.43 -10.90
N TYR A 300 12.71 -8.63 -9.82
CA TYR A 300 14.14 -8.41 -9.70
C TYR A 300 14.85 -8.93 -10.96
N ASP A 301 15.29 -8.02 -11.82
CA ASP A 301 16.10 -8.40 -12.97
C ASP A 301 17.54 -8.57 -12.48
N GLU A 302 17.95 -9.83 -12.30
CA GLU A 302 19.32 -10.18 -11.91
C GLU A 302 20.37 -9.69 -12.92
N GLN A 303 19.98 -9.26 -14.13
CA GLN A 303 20.88 -8.73 -15.14
C GLN A 303 21.25 -7.25 -14.94
N HIS A 304 20.65 -6.56 -13.97
CA HIS A 304 20.95 -5.16 -13.64
C HIS A 304 21.71 -5.00 -12.32
N ALA A 305 22.47 -6.03 -11.90
CA ALA A 305 23.44 -5.87 -10.82
C ALA A 305 24.53 -4.89 -11.26
N ALA A 306 24.71 -3.81 -10.49
CA ALA A 306 25.89 -2.96 -10.62
C ALA A 306 27.14 -3.84 -10.47
N THR A 307 27.89 -4.01 -11.56
CA THR A 307 29.18 -4.68 -11.57
C THR A 307 30.09 -3.98 -10.57
N LYS A 308 30.43 -4.68 -9.49
CA LYS A 308 31.53 -4.28 -8.62
C LYS A 308 32.81 -4.39 -9.44
N TYR A 309 33.43 -3.25 -9.73
CA TYR A 309 34.82 -3.25 -10.17
C TYR A 309 35.68 -3.63 -8.96
N ASP A 310 36.35 -4.78 -9.05
CA ASP A 310 37.48 -5.08 -8.17
C ASP A 310 38.58 -4.08 -8.46
N VAL A 311 38.93 -3.26 -7.46
CA VAL A 311 40.18 -2.51 -7.45
C VAL A 311 41.20 -3.38 -6.73
N SER A 312 41.99 -4.11 -7.52
CA SER A 312 43.23 -4.73 -7.06
C SER A 312 44.39 -4.26 -7.94
N ALA A 313 45.05 -3.21 -7.47
CA ALA A 313 46.48 -2.95 -7.59
C ALA A 313 46.86 -1.88 -6.55
#